data_AF-A0AAJ0FIK6-F1
#
_entry.id   AF-A0AAJ0FIK6-F1
#
_cell.length_a   1.000
_cell.length_b   1.000
_cell.length_c   1.000
_cell.angle_alpha   90.00
_cell.angle_beta   90.00
_cell.angle_gamma   90.00
#
_symmetry.space_group_name_H-M   'P 1'
#
loop_
_entity.id
_entity.type
_entity.pdbx_description
1 polymer ?
#
loop_
_entity_poly.entity_id
_entity_poly.type
_entity_poly.pdbx_seq_one_letter_code
_entity_poly.pdbx_strand_id
1 'polypeptide(L)'
;MHWRFAVAWVAATSGLASAKAQAGTTVYQDSLTGFTFSQSVVSYDLDGHVVTYRLALPTGASSSGNYDIVLQVVAPTIIGWAGLAWNGGMTSNPLTVAWKNGNSVTISSRWASSRDVPTAYAGATYQLLKRGTVVNSTHWQYTVKCTGCTQWGTKSLSPTGSHRLAMAAAPQGPSNPASNTSSFPVHTVHYYWDHDFSQAANPSFSSLVTQNGGTATAQFAETIEQSAEDDGSKMAERWEA
;
A
#
# COMPACT_ATOMS: atom_id res chain seq x y z
N MET A 1 -77.68 -3.33 10.66
CA MET A 1 -76.94 -4.57 11.01
C MET A 1 -75.56 -4.50 10.35
N HIS A 2 -74.53 -4.84 11.13
CA HIS A 2 -73.16 -4.30 11.07
C HIS A 2 -72.39 -4.45 9.74
N TRP A 3 -71.85 -3.34 9.23
CA TRP A 3 -70.81 -3.31 8.20
C TRP A 3 -69.43 -3.37 8.88
N ARG A 4 -68.65 -4.41 8.60
CA ARG A 4 -67.27 -4.53 9.09
C ARG A 4 -66.31 -3.99 8.04
N PHE A 5 -65.56 -2.94 8.37
CA PHE A 5 -64.38 -2.51 7.63
C PHE A 5 -63.20 -3.40 8.03
N ALA A 6 -62.64 -4.15 7.10
CA ALA A 6 -61.38 -4.86 7.29
C ALA A 6 -60.25 -3.99 6.74
N VAL A 7 -59.44 -3.40 7.63
CA VAL A 7 -58.20 -2.72 7.28
C VAL A 7 -57.10 -3.78 7.19
N ALA A 8 -56.65 -4.07 5.97
CA ALA A 8 -55.50 -4.93 5.75
C ALA A 8 -54.21 -4.11 5.93
N TRP A 9 -53.44 -4.42 6.97
CA TRP A 9 -52.10 -3.88 7.16
C TRP A 9 -51.12 -4.63 6.24
N VAL A 10 -50.65 -3.96 5.19
CA VAL A 10 -49.51 -4.45 4.40
C VAL A 10 -48.24 -4.02 5.14
N ALA A 11 -47.64 -4.93 5.89
CA ALA A 11 -46.31 -4.73 6.45
C ALA A 11 -45.27 -4.89 5.33
N ALA A 12 -44.81 -3.78 4.77
CA ALA A 12 -43.66 -3.76 3.87
C ALA A 12 -42.38 -3.96 4.71
N THR A 13 -41.89 -5.20 4.78
CA THR A 13 -40.56 -5.47 5.32
C THR A 13 -39.52 -4.98 4.31
N SER A 14 -39.03 -3.76 4.49
CA SER A 14 -37.83 -3.27 3.81
C SER A 14 -36.65 -4.12 4.25
N GLY A 15 -36.28 -5.11 3.42
CA GLY A 15 -35.04 -5.86 3.60
C GLY A 15 -33.87 -4.91 3.52
N LEU A 16 -33.18 -4.71 4.64
CA LEU A 16 -31.83 -4.15 4.66
C LEU A 16 -30.92 -5.17 3.98
N ALA A 17 -30.69 -5.00 2.68
CA ALA A 17 -29.60 -5.68 2.02
C ALA A 17 -28.30 -5.13 2.61
N SER A 18 -27.68 -5.87 3.53
CA SER A 18 -26.29 -5.64 3.88
C SER A 18 -25.47 -5.82 2.62
N ALA A 19 -25.08 -4.72 1.99
CA ALA A 19 -24.09 -4.73 0.93
C ALA A 19 -22.78 -5.23 1.57
N LYS A 20 -22.50 -6.53 1.44
CA LYS A 20 -21.14 -7.03 1.62
C LYS A 20 -20.33 -6.35 0.53
N ALA A 21 -19.55 -5.33 0.87
CA ALA A 21 -18.63 -4.70 -0.05
C ALA A 21 -17.68 -5.80 -0.57
N GLN A 22 -17.89 -6.20 -1.82
CA GLN A 22 -16.97 -7.06 -2.54
C GLN A 22 -15.62 -6.32 -2.57
N ALA A 23 -14.56 -6.94 -2.03
CA ALA A 23 -13.23 -6.33 -1.91
C ALA A 23 -12.61 -6.08 -3.29
N GLY A 24 -12.96 -4.94 -3.88
CA GLY A 24 -12.29 -4.34 -5.04
C GLY A 24 -11.39 -3.20 -4.60
N THR A 25 -10.56 -2.74 -5.53
CA THR A 25 -9.77 -1.52 -5.35
C THR A 25 -10.57 -0.30 -5.81
N THR A 26 -10.36 0.82 -5.12
CA THR A 26 -11.02 2.10 -5.39
C THR A 26 -9.99 3.22 -5.38
N VAL A 27 -10.22 4.28 -6.14
CA VAL A 27 -9.36 5.47 -6.10
C VAL A 27 -9.65 6.27 -4.82
N TYR A 28 -8.60 6.63 -4.09
CA TYR A 28 -8.67 7.50 -2.91
C TYR A 28 -7.71 8.69 -3.08
N GLN A 29 -8.23 9.90 -3.07
CA GLN A 29 -7.44 11.12 -3.12
C GLN A 29 -7.16 11.60 -1.69
N ASP A 30 -5.90 11.54 -1.26
CA ASP A 30 -5.50 11.98 0.07
C ASP A 30 -5.15 13.48 0.03
N SER A 31 -6.07 14.34 0.47
CA SER A 31 -5.83 15.79 0.51
C SER A 31 -4.69 16.19 1.45
N LEU A 32 -4.34 15.34 2.44
CA LEU A 32 -3.25 15.64 3.37
C LEU A 32 -1.89 15.47 2.72
N THR A 33 -1.70 14.41 1.93
CA THR A 33 -0.41 14.09 1.31
C THR A 33 -0.31 14.48 -0.16
N GLY A 34 -1.44 14.71 -0.83
CA GLY A 34 -1.53 15.00 -2.26
C GLY A 34 -1.44 13.75 -3.15
N PHE A 35 -1.23 12.56 -2.58
CA PHE A 35 -1.22 11.33 -3.36
C PHE A 35 -2.63 10.90 -3.78
N THR A 36 -2.72 10.39 -5.00
CA THR A 36 -3.83 9.53 -5.43
C THR A 36 -3.44 8.08 -5.18
N PHE A 37 -4.26 7.37 -4.40
CA PHE A 37 -4.03 6.00 -4.01
C PHE A 37 -5.01 5.06 -4.70
N SER A 38 -4.54 3.87 -5.09
CA SER A 38 -5.42 2.69 -5.17
C SER A 38 -5.62 2.16 -3.76
N GLN A 39 -6.87 2.01 -3.34
CA GLN A 39 -7.28 1.69 -1.97
C GLN A 39 -8.02 0.37 -1.93
N SER A 40 -7.64 -0.49 -0.99
CA SER A 40 -8.40 -1.66 -0.56
C SER A 40 -8.76 -1.53 0.91
N VAL A 41 -10.03 -1.81 1.24
CA VAL A 41 -10.53 -1.88 2.62
C VAL A 41 -10.72 -3.35 2.96
N VAL A 42 -9.94 -3.85 3.91
CA VAL A 42 -9.84 -5.29 4.20
C VAL A 42 -10.41 -5.56 5.60
N SER A 43 -11.49 -6.34 5.65
CA SER A 43 -12.05 -6.80 6.93
C SER A 43 -11.11 -7.79 7.62
N TYR A 44 -10.94 -7.63 8.94
CA TYR A 44 -10.13 -8.54 9.76
C TYR A 44 -10.95 -9.35 10.77
N ASP A 45 -12.27 -9.17 10.79
CA ASP A 45 -13.22 -9.99 11.52
C ASP A 45 -14.59 -10.02 10.82
N LEU A 46 -15.55 -10.72 11.44
CA LEU A 46 -16.92 -10.84 10.94
C LEU A 46 -17.83 -9.67 11.31
N ASP A 47 -17.39 -8.80 12.22
CA ASP A 47 -18.15 -7.65 12.72
C ASP A 47 -17.98 -6.41 11.84
N GLY A 48 -17.15 -6.52 10.80
CA GLY A 48 -16.93 -5.47 9.82
C GLY A 48 -15.83 -4.49 10.21
N HIS A 49 -14.97 -4.83 11.17
CA HIS A 49 -13.78 -4.02 11.43
C HIS A 49 -12.73 -4.23 10.33
N VAL A 50 -12.04 -3.15 9.96
CA VAL A 50 -11.20 -3.11 8.76
C VAL A 50 -9.80 -2.57 9.03
N VAL A 51 -8.86 -3.00 8.20
CA VAL A 51 -7.57 -2.33 7.96
C VAL A 51 -7.59 -1.85 6.51
N THR A 52 -7.20 -0.59 6.28
CA THR A 52 -7.15 -0.02 4.93
C THR A 52 -5.72 -0.04 4.42
N TYR A 53 -5.52 -0.51 3.18
CA TYR A 53 -4.24 -0.51 2.47
C TYR A 53 -4.35 0.34 1.22
N ARG A 54 -3.39 1.25 1.03
CA ARG A 54 -3.36 2.24 -0.04
C ARG A 54 -1.99 2.24 -0.71
N LEU A 55 -1.96 2.16 -2.04
CA LEU A 55 -0.74 2.20 -2.83
C LEU A 55 -0.75 3.38 -3.81
N ALA A 56 0.37 4.08 -3.89
CA ALA A 56 0.62 5.15 -4.86
C ALA A 56 1.94 4.87 -5.57
N LEU A 57 1.92 4.92 -6.89
CA LEU A 57 3.02 4.58 -7.78
C LEU A 57 3.41 5.79 -8.64
N PRO A 58 4.67 5.89 -9.09
CA PRO A 58 5.04 6.85 -10.10
C PRO A 58 4.42 6.49 -11.45
N THR A 59 3.97 7.52 -12.17
CA THR A 59 3.55 7.34 -13.58
C THR A 59 4.75 6.92 -14.43
N GLY A 60 4.54 5.99 -15.36
CA GLY A 60 5.61 5.52 -16.26
C GLY A 60 6.64 4.59 -15.60
N ALA A 61 6.35 4.04 -14.41
CA ALA A 61 7.16 2.97 -13.85
C ALA A 61 7.35 1.81 -14.85
N SER A 62 8.52 1.16 -14.81
CA SER A 62 8.80 0.00 -15.64
C SER A 62 8.17 -1.27 -15.05
N SER A 63 7.57 -2.11 -15.90
CA SER A 63 7.07 -3.44 -15.51
C SER A 63 8.18 -4.46 -15.22
N SER A 64 9.40 -4.22 -15.72
CA SER A 64 10.54 -5.15 -15.60
C SER A 64 11.59 -4.68 -14.57
N GLY A 65 11.36 -3.56 -13.89
CA GLY A 65 12.33 -2.96 -12.98
C GLY A 65 11.76 -2.68 -11.59
N ASN A 66 12.68 -2.37 -10.67
CA ASN A 66 12.36 -1.84 -9.35
C ASN A 66 11.90 -0.38 -9.50
N TYR A 67 10.82 -0.03 -8.83
CA TYR A 67 10.39 1.35 -8.68
C TYR A 67 9.93 1.60 -7.25
N ASP A 68 10.13 2.84 -6.79
CA ASP A 68 9.63 3.26 -5.50
C ASP A 68 8.10 3.27 -5.49
N ILE A 69 7.51 2.83 -4.40
CA ILE A 69 6.07 2.80 -4.19
C ILE A 69 5.75 3.41 -2.83
N VAL A 70 4.68 4.20 -2.73
CA VAL A 70 4.20 4.70 -1.44
C VAL A 70 3.08 3.78 -0.94
N LEU A 71 3.27 3.27 0.27
CA LEU A 71 2.28 2.50 1.01
C LEU A 71 1.72 3.37 2.14
N GLN A 72 0.39 3.45 2.22
CA GLN A 72 -0.31 3.99 3.38
C GLN A 72 -1.21 2.90 3.97
N VAL A 73 -1.15 2.73 5.29
CA VAL A 73 -2.01 1.76 6.01
C VAL A 73 -2.69 2.46 7.16
N VAL A 74 -3.98 2.20 7.33
CA VAL A 74 -4.81 2.69 8.44
C VAL A 74 -5.30 1.49 9.22
N ALA A 75 -4.88 1.36 10.47
CA ALA A 75 -5.24 0.24 11.34
C ALA A 75 -5.84 0.76 12.66
N PRO A 76 -6.88 0.11 13.19
CA PRO A 76 -7.41 0.41 14.51
C PRO A 76 -6.37 0.18 15.62
N THR A 77 -6.47 0.90 16.72
CA THR A 77 -5.52 0.80 17.86
C THR A 77 -5.56 -0.55 18.58
N ILE A 78 -6.62 -1.35 18.39
CA ILE A 78 -6.68 -2.74 18.89
C ILE A 78 -5.72 -3.67 18.12
N ILE A 79 -5.31 -3.31 16.90
CA ILE A 79 -4.31 -4.06 16.14
C ILE A 79 -2.91 -3.70 16.65
N GLY A 80 -2.26 -4.66 17.27
CA GLY A 80 -0.91 -4.54 17.82
C GLY A 80 0.19 -4.55 16.75
N TRP A 81 -0.04 -5.27 15.64
CA TRP A 81 0.77 -5.16 14.42
C TRP A 81 -0.04 -5.54 13.18
N ALA A 82 0.30 -4.93 12.05
CA ALA A 82 -0.26 -5.24 10.74
C ALA A 82 0.85 -5.46 9.71
N GLY A 83 0.64 -6.42 8.82
CA GLY A 83 1.57 -6.82 7.77
C GLY A 83 0.95 -6.71 6.39
N LEU A 84 1.82 -6.52 5.39
CA LEU A 84 1.53 -6.62 3.97
C LEU A 84 2.55 -7.57 3.33
N ALA A 85 2.06 -8.57 2.61
CA ALA A 85 2.86 -9.41 1.73
C ALA A 85 2.71 -8.93 0.29
N TRP A 86 3.82 -8.53 -0.32
CA TRP A 86 3.84 -7.91 -1.65
C TRP A 86 3.53 -8.89 -2.79
N ASN A 87 3.57 -10.20 -2.53
CA ASN A 87 3.23 -11.24 -3.51
C ASN A 87 2.16 -12.23 -3.01
N GLY A 88 1.27 -11.78 -2.13
CA GLY A 88 0.09 -12.56 -1.75
C GLY A 88 0.36 -13.79 -0.90
N GLY A 89 1.57 -13.96 -0.34
CA GLY A 89 1.94 -15.10 0.49
C GLY A 89 2.95 -14.73 1.56
N MET A 90 3.05 -15.53 2.63
CA MET A 90 3.98 -15.24 3.72
C MET A 90 5.45 -15.43 3.31
N THR A 91 5.75 -16.38 2.43
CA THR A 91 7.13 -16.77 2.11
C THR A 91 7.60 -16.25 0.77
N SER A 92 8.92 -16.10 0.64
CA SER A 92 9.62 -15.84 -0.63
C SER A 92 9.21 -14.54 -1.35
N ASN A 93 8.86 -13.51 -0.56
CA ASN A 93 8.63 -12.15 -1.03
C ASN A 93 8.88 -11.15 0.11
N PRO A 94 9.10 -9.86 -0.20
CA PRO A 94 9.18 -8.81 0.80
C PRO A 94 7.89 -8.77 1.62
N LEU A 95 8.04 -8.57 2.92
CA LEU A 95 6.95 -8.34 3.85
C LEU A 95 7.15 -6.98 4.50
N THR A 96 6.15 -6.11 4.44
CA THR A 96 6.11 -4.89 5.27
C THR A 96 5.37 -5.21 6.55
N VAL A 97 6.01 -5.11 7.70
CA VAL A 97 5.34 -5.25 9.00
C VAL A 97 5.44 -3.93 9.75
N ALA A 98 4.35 -3.50 10.35
CA ALA A 98 4.28 -2.23 11.06
C ALA A 98 3.46 -2.34 12.35
N TRP A 99 3.78 -1.47 13.29
CA TRP A 99 3.05 -1.39 14.56
C TRP A 99 3.18 0.00 15.16
N LYS A 100 2.20 0.37 15.98
CA LYS A 100 2.24 1.59 16.79
C LYS A 100 3.41 1.54 17.79
N ASN A 101 4.13 2.64 17.90
CA ASN A 101 5.20 2.87 18.88
C ASN A 101 5.01 4.24 19.52
N GLY A 102 4.30 4.28 20.65
CA GLY A 102 3.88 5.54 21.28
C GLY A 102 3.00 6.36 20.34
N ASN A 103 3.46 7.58 20.01
CA ASN A 103 2.80 8.50 19.06
C ASN A 103 3.38 8.39 17.64
N SER A 104 4.19 7.38 17.38
CA SER A 104 4.79 7.10 16.06
C SER A 104 4.44 5.68 15.63
N VAL A 105 4.97 5.27 14.47
CA VAL A 105 4.84 3.92 13.92
C VAL A 105 6.23 3.40 13.59
N THR A 106 6.51 2.16 13.99
CA THR A 106 7.73 1.46 13.59
C THR A 106 7.41 0.59 12.39
N ILE A 107 8.26 0.68 11.35
CA ILE A 107 8.13 -0.05 10.10
C ILE A 107 9.30 -1.01 9.98
N SER A 108 9.00 -2.23 9.55
CA SER A 108 9.93 -3.34 9.55
C SER A 108 9.91 -4.05 8.21
N SER A 109 11.08 -4.10 7.57
CA SER A 109 11.32 -4.89 6.37
C SER A 109 11.58 -6.33 6.75
N ARG A 110 10.74 -7.26 6.29
CA ARG A 110 10.80 -8.67 6.68
C ARG A 110 10.82 -9.61 5.48
N TRP A 111 11.34 -10.81 5.70
CA TRP A 111 11.32 -11.92 4.76
C TRP A 111 11.16 -13.24 5.52
N ALA A 112 10.44 -14.19 4.94
CA ALA A 112 10.34 -15.55 5.46
C ALA A 112 10.65 -16.56 4.36
N SER A 113 11.54 -17.51 4.64
CA SER A 113 11.81 -18.67 3.78
C SER A 113 10.86 -19.85 4.06
N SER A 114 10.31 -19.89 5.28
CA SER A 114 9.39 -20.90 5.80
C SER A 114 8.26 -20.22 6.59
N ARG A 115 7.32 -21.00 7.15
CA ARG A 115 6.22 -20.49 7.99
C ARG A 115 6.66 -20.25 9.44
N ASP A 116 7.82 -19.63 9.60
CA ASP A 116 8.40 -19.23 10.89
C ASP A 116 8.39 -17.70 11.02
N VAL A 117 8.75 -17.18 12.19
CA VAL A 117 8.79 -15.73 12.43
C VAL A 117 9.69 -15.05 11.38
N PRO A 118 9.16 -14.12 10.57
CA PRO A 118 9.95 -13.44 9.55
C PRO A 118 11.15 -12.68 10.13
N THR A 119 12.30 -12.80 9.47
CA THR A 119 13.54 -12.11 9.87
C THR A 119 13.71 -10.81 9.09
N ALA A 120 14.64 -9.96 9.52
CA ALA A 120 14.92 -8.68 8.86
C ALA A 120 15.35 -8.88 7.40
N TYR A 121 14.83 -8.05 6.50
CA TYR A 121 15.10 -8.10 5.07
C TYR A 121 15.78 -6.81 4.59
N ALA A 122 17.00 -6.94 4.06
CA ALA A 122 17.78 -5.80 3.59
C ALA A 122 17.44 -5.38 2.14
N GLY A 123 16.71 -6.19 1.38
CA GLY A 123 16.41 -5.90 -0.02
C GLY A 123 15.30 -4.86 -0.23
N ALA A 124 14.63 -4.43 0.84
CA ALA A 124 13.69 -3.32 0.82
C ALA A 124 13.96 -2.35 1.98
N THR A 125 13.86 -1.05 1.70
CA THR A 125 14.03 0.03 2.67
C THR A 125 12.79 0.92 2.69
N TYR A 126 12.47 1.46 3.86
CA TYR A 126 11.28 2.26 4.08
C TYR A 126 11.67 3.63 4.62
N GLN A 127 11.12 4.67 4.01
CA GLN A 127 11.22 6.03 4.49
C GLN A 127 9.84 6.50 4.93
N LEU A 128 9.69 6.77 6.23
CA LEU A 128 8.45 7.30 6.79
C LEU A 128 8.21 8.71 6.25
N LEU A 129 7.05 8.92 5.63
CA LEU A 129 6.59 10.23 5.20
C LEU A 129 5.85 10.88 6.38
N LYS A 130 6.24 12.12 6.69
CA LYS A 130 5.77 12.81 7.90
C LYS A 130 4.28 13.11 7.84
N ARG A 131 3.82 13.60 6.68
CA ARG A 131 2.39 13.83 6.41
C ARG A 131 1.73 12.49 6.10
N GLY A 132 0.51 12.31 6.58
CA GLY A 132 -0.19 11.03 6.46
C GLY A 132 0.32 9.94 7.39
N THR A 133 1.18 10.27 8.36
CA THR A 133 1.50 9.39 9.49
C THR A 133 0.97 10.00 10.77
N VAL A 134 0.03 9.33 11.43
CA VAL A 134 -0.66 9.83 12.61
C VAL A 134 -1.09 8.68 13.51
N VAL A 135 -0.96 8.89 14.82
CA VAL A 135 -1.49 7.99 15.84
C VAL A 135 -2.47 8.79 16.69
N ASN A 136 -3.70 8.30 16.79
CA ASN A 136 -4.74 8.90 17.64
C ASN A 136 -5.37 7.84 18.55
N SER A 137 -6.48 8.18 19.22
CA SER A 137 -7.16 7.29 20.16
C SER A 137 -7.77 6.04 19.51
N THR A 138 -8.11 6.12 18.22
CA THR A 138 -8.86 5.07 17.51
C THR A 138 -8.03 4.33 16.47
N HIS A 139 -7.08 5.01 15.81
CA HIS A 139 -6.30 4.47 14.72
C HIS A 139 -4.84 4.90 14.79
N TRP A 140 -3.99 4.06 14.22
CA TRP A 140 -2.66 4.42 13.78
C TRP A 140 -2.59 4.29 12.26
N GLN A 141 -2.08 5.33 11.62
CA GLN A 141 -1.86 5.43 10.20
C GLN A 141 -0.38 5.72 9.96
N TYR A 142 0.21 5.05 8.99
CA TYR A 142 1.53 5.41 8.48
C TYR A 142 1.47 5.57 6.97
N THR A 143 2.34 6.44 6.46
CA THR A 143 2.65 6.55 5.04
C THR A 143 4.15 6.39 4.87
N VAL A 144 4.58 5.47 4.01
CA VAL A 144 5.99 5.18 3.76
C VAL A 144 6.27 5.12 2.27
N LYS A 145 7.40 5.68 1.85
CA LYS A 145 8.01 5.30 0.57
C LYS A 145 8.78 4.01 0.79
N CYS A 146 8.49 2.98 0.00
CA CYS A 146 9.30 1.77 -0.06
C CYS A 146 10.15 1.75 -1.34
N THR A 147 11.45 1.53 -1.16
CA THR A 147 12.40 1.23 -2.23
C THR A 147 12.74 -0.26 -2.15
N GLY A 148 12.59 -1.02 -3.24
CA GLY A 148 12.88 -2.47 -3.27
C GLY A 148 11.70 -3.37 -2.89
N CYS A 149 10.50 -2.83 -2.65
CA CYS A 149 9.29 -3.65 -2.43
C CYS A 149 8.73 -4.26 -3.72
N THR A 150 9.05 -3.68 -4.87
CA THR A 150 8.41 -4.00 -6.17
C THR A 150 9.26 -4.92 -7.03
N GLN A 151 10.46 -5.29 -6.56
CA GLN A 151 11.32 -6.28 -7.21
C GLN A 151 12.13 -7.06 -6.17
N TRP A 152 12.19 -8.39 -6.31
CA TRP A 152 13.03 -9.26 -5.47
C TRP A 152 13.45 -10.51 -6.25
N GLY A 153 14.74 -10.83 -6.20
CA GLY A 153 15.29 -11.88 -7.06
C GLY A 153 14.97 -11.61 -8.53
N THR A 154 14.30 -12.56 -9.20
CA THR A 154 13.85 -12.44 -10.60
C THR A 154 12.39 -11.99 -10.75
N LYS A 155 11.70 -11.70 -9.65
CA LYS A 155 10.29 -11.29 -9.67
C LYS A 155 10.16 -9.77 -9.56
N SER A 156 9.23 -9.20 -10.31
CA SER A 156 8.82 -7.79 -10.22
C SER A 156 7.30 -7.66 -10.24
N LEU A 157 6.79 -6.58 -9.63
CA LEU A 157 5.38 -6.20 -9.71
C LEU A 157 5.20 -5.21 -10.86
N SER A 158 4.38 -5.57 -11.86
CA SER A 158 4.00 -4.60 -12.90
C SER A 158 3.29 -3.39 -12.26
N PRO A 159 3.59 -2.14 -12.65
CA PRO A 159 2.87 -0.97 -12.17
C PRO A 159 1.45 -0.85 -12.74
N THR A 160 1.04 -1.79 -13.58
CA THR A 160 -0.30 -1.90 -14.17
C THR A 160 -0.92 -3.25 -13.84
N GLY A 161 -2.25 -3.31 -13.99
CA GLY A 161 -3.02 -4.53 -13.74
C GLY A 161 -3.20 -4.84 -12.26
N SER A 162 -3.81 -5.98 -11.98
CA SER A 162 -4.10 -6.43 -10.62
C SER A 162 -3.06 -7.42 -10.11
N HIS A 163 -2.60 -7.20 -8.87
CA HIS A 163 -1.67 -8.10 -8.18
C HIS A 163 -2.30 -8.65 -6.92
N ARG A 164 -2.13 -9.95 -6.68
CA ARG A 164 -2.60 -10.55 -5.44
C ARG A 164 -1.69 -10.15 -4.29
N LEU A 165 -2.26 -9.43 -3.32
CA LEU A 165 -1.61 -9.07 -2.07
C LEU A 165 -2.23 -9.84 -0.92
N ALA A 166 -1.52 -9.89 0.21
CA ALA A 166 -2.07 -10.44 1.44
C ALA A 166 -1.77 -9.52 2.62
N MET A 167 -2.67 -9.53 3.59
CA MET A 167 -2.45 -8.91 4.88
C MET A 167 -2.44 -9.97 5.97
N ALA A 168 -1.77 -9.63 7.07
CA ALA A 168 -1.79 -10.37 8.30
C ALA A 168 -1.82 -9.39 9.48
N ALA A 169 -2.51 -9.71 10.56
CA ALA A 169 -2.54 -8.85 11.73
C ALA A 169 -2.72 -9.65 13.03
N ALA A 170 -2.32 -9.06 14.15
CA ALA A 170 -2.62 -9.57 15.48
C ALA A 170 -2.88 -8.43 16.47
N PRO A 171 -3.70 -8.66 17.52
CA PRO A 171 -3.90 -7.68 18.59
C PRO A 171 -2.68 -7.53 19.49
N GLN A 172 -1.93 -8.61 19.71
CA GLN A 172 -0.70 -8.55 20.51
C GLN A 172 0.45 -8.00 19.65
N GLY A 173 1.04 -6.89 20.09
CA GLY A 173 2.17 -6.25 19.44
C GLY A 173 3.52 -6.94 19.68
N PRO A 174 4.61 -6.39 19.10
CA PRO A 174 5.97 -6.88 19.31
C PRO A 174 6.48 -6.66 20.74
N SER A 175 7.50 -7.42 21.13
CA SER A 175 8.10 -7.34 22.48
C SER A 175 8.86 -6.05 22.75
N ASN A 176 9.39 -5.41 21.70
CA ASN A 176 10.05 -4.11 21.76
C ASN A 176 9.55 -3.23 20.61
N PRO A 177 8.48 -2.43 20.82
CA PRO A 177 7.91 -1.58 19.78
C PRO A 177 8.87 -0.56 19.16
N ALA A 178 9.95 -0.18 19.85
CA ALA A 178 10.93 0.77 19.32
C ALA A 178 11.96 0.14 18.36
N SER A 179 12.11 -1.18 18.37
CA SER A 179 13.07 -1.88 17.51
C SER A 179 12.39 -2.44 16.27
N ASN A 180 12.76 -1.96 15.08
CA ASN A 180 12.24 -2.49 13.82
C ASN A 180 12.66 -3.95 13.55
N THR A 181 13.57 -4.54 14.33
CA THR A 181 13.93 -5.97 14.26
C THR A 181 13.29 -6.81 15.36
N SER A 182 12.45 -6.22 16.22
CA SER A 182 11.76 -6.92 17.31
C SER A 182 10.98 -8.14 16.82
N SER A 183 10.91 -9.19 17.66
CA SER A 183 10.02 -10.32 17.42
C SER A 183 8.57 -9.92 17.71
N PHE A 184 7.64 -10.55 17.00
CA PHE A 184 6.21 -10.34 17.13
C PHE A 184 5.47 -11.69 17.07
N PRO A 185 4.30 -11.80 17.71
CA PRO A 185 3.53 -13.04 17.72
C PRO A 185 2.96 -13.37 16.34
N VAL A 186 2.58 -14.63 16.15
CA VAL A 186 1.85 -15.08 14.95
C VAL A 186 0.55 -14.29 14.76
N HIS A 187 0.16 -14.08 13.49
CA HIS A 187 -1.09 -13.39 13.18
C HIS A 187 -2.31 -14.21 13.61
N THR A 188 -3.33 -13.54 14.11
CA THR A 188 -4.64 -14.16 14.39
C THR A 188 -5.57 -14.09 13.18
N VAL A 189 -5.28 -13.21 12.22
CA VAL A 189 -6.04 -13.04 10.98
C VAL A 189 -5.12 -12.79 9.80
N HIS A 190 -5.53 -13.28 8.64
CA HIS A 190 -4.94 -12.95 7.36
C HIS A 190 -6.03 -12.91 6.29
N TYR A 191 -5.81 -12.11 5.25
CA TYR A 191 -6.73 -11.98 4.13
C TYR A 191 -5.98 -11.70 2.83
N TYR A 192 -6.59 -12.03 1.70
CA TYR A 192 -6.02 -11.83 0.39
C TYR A 192 -6.97 -11.02 -0.48
N TRP A 193 -6.42 -10.15 -1.31
CA TRP A 193 -7.19 -9.42 -2.31
C TRP A 193 -6.35 -9.20 -3.57
N ASP A 194 -7.03 -8.93 -4.67
CA ASP A 194 -6.37 -8.49 -5.89
C ASP A 194 -6.39 -6.96 -5.92
N HIS A 195 -5.21 -6.35 -5.92
CA HIS A 195 -5.03 -4.90 -5.85
C HIS A 195 -4.72 -4.36 -7.25
N ASP A 196 -5.57 -3.49 -7.79
CA ASP A 196 -5.34 -2.84 -9.08
C ASP A 196 -4.32 -1.71 -8.95
N PHE A 197 -3.14 -1.91 -9.54
CA PHE A 197 -2.06 -0.93 -9.55
C PHE A 197 -2.29 0.17 -10.60
N SER A 198 -3.16 -0.07 -11.60
CA SER A 198 -3.44 0.94 -12.64
C SER A 198 -4.11 2.20 -12.08
N GLN A 199 -4.80 2.09 -10.94
CA GLN A 199 -5.47 3.19 -10.24
C GLN A 199 -4.54 4.02 -9.34
N ALA A 200 -3.28 3.63 -9.22
CA ALA A 200 -2.34 4.21 -8.26
C ALA A 200 -1.32 5.17 -8.88
N ALA A 201 -1.42 5.48 -10.18
CA ALA A 201 -0.44 6.32 -10.87
C ALA A 201 -0.46 7.78 -10.40
N ASN A 202 0.72 8.33 -10.11
CA ASN A 202 0.93 9.73 -9.69
C ASN A 202 1.98 10.37 -10.61
N PRO A 203 1.63 11.38 -11.44
CA PRO A 203 2.59 12.04 -12.32
C PRO A 203 3.67 12.82 -11.56
N SER A 204 3.30 13.43 -10.43
CA SER A 204 4.22 14.21 -9.60
C SER A 204 4.79 13.41 -8.42
N PHE A 205 4.95 12.10 -8.56
CA PHE A 205 5.30 11.19 -7.46
C PHE A 205 6.55 11.63 -6.68
N SER A 206 7.66 11.93 -7.35
CA SER A 206 8.90 12.37 -6.71
C SER A 206 8.74 13.69 -5.95
N SER A 207 7.99 14.64 -6.51
CA SER A 207 7.65 15.90 -5.84
C SER A 207 6.78 15.66 -4.61
N LEU A 208 5.78 14.78 -4.70
CA LEU A 208 4.92 14.41 -3.58
C LEU A 208 5.74 13.72 -2.46
N VAL A 209 6.62 12.77 -2.80
CA VAL A 209 7.53 12.15 -1.83
C VAL A 209 8.32 13.23 -1.06
N THR A 210 8.92 14.17 -1.79
CA THR A 210 9.72 15.25 -1.21
C THR A 210 8.89 16.20 -0.34
N GLN A 211 7.72 16.61 -0.83
CA GLN A 211 6.76 17.45 -0.10
C GLN A 211 6.32 16.82 1.23
N ASN A 212 6.22 15.49 1.27
CA ASN A 212 5.84 14.75 2.47
C ASN A 212 7.05 14.37 3.36
N GLY A 213 8.23 14.94 3.10
CA GLY A 213 9.44 14.78 3.93
C GLY A 213 10.27 13.54 3.61
N GLY A 214 9.98 12.88 2.48
CA GLY A 214 10.79 11.81 1.92
C GLY A 214 11.90 12.31 1.01
N THR A 215 12.69 11.38 0.49
CA THR A 215 13.74 11.60 -0.50
C THR A 215 13.33 10.89 -1.78
N ALA A 216 13.12 11.67 -2.84
CA ALA A 216 12.88 11.10 -4.16
C ALA A 216 14.13 10.34 -4.62
N THR A 217 13.94 9.13 -5.14
CA THR A 217 14.98 8.47 -5.92
C THR A 217 14.91 9.04 -7.33
N ALA A 218 16.05 9.37 -7.93
CA ALA A 218 16.07 9.74 -9.34
C ALA A 218 15.49 8.57 -10.14
N GLN A 219 14.32 8.75 -10.75
CA GLN A 219 13.86 7.81 -11.74
C GLN A 219 14.78 7.99 -12.95
N PHE A 220 15.44 6.92 -13.37
CA PHE A 220 16.06 6.88 -14.68
C PHE A 220 14.92 6.92 -15.70
N ALA A 221 14.47 8.12 -16.05
CA ALA A 221 13.90 8.32 -17.35
C ALA A 221 15.03 8.00 -18.32
N GLU A 222 14.87 6.92 -19.08
CA GLU A 222 15.71 6.67 -20.24
C GLU A 222 15.42 7.82 -21.22
N THR A 223 16.14 8.93 -21.07
CA THR A 223 16.13 10.03 -22.02
C THR A 223 16.85 9.55 -23.28
N ILE A 224 16.18 8.74 -24.08
CA ILE A 224 16.49 8.63 -25.50
C ILE A 224 15.65 9.71 -26.18
N GLU A 225 16.31 10.82 -26.53
CA GLU A 225 15.95 11.84 -27.55
C GLU A 225 16.45 13.24 -27.16
N GLN A 226 17.75 13.37 -26.83
CA GLN A 226 18.38 14.70 -26.92
C GLN A 226 19.88 14.71 -27.24
N SER A 227 20.50 13.54 -27.47
CA SER A 227 21.90 13.45 -27.93
C SER A 227 22.05 13.21 -29.44
N ALA A 228 20.96 12.96 -30.18
CA ALA A 228 21.04 12.69 -31.63
C ALA A 228 20.92 13.94 -32.51
N GLU A 229 20.34 15.05 -32.00
CA GLU A 229 20.22 16.29 -32.78
C GLU A 229 21.45 17.21 -32.69
N ASP A 230 22.24 17.12 -31.61
CA ASP A 230 23.42 17.99 -31.43
C ASP A 230 24.70 17.43 -32.11
N ASP A 231 24.73 16.14 -32.47
CA ASP A 231 25.90 15.52 -33.14
C ASP A 231 25.76 15.51 -34.68
N GLY A 232 24.53 15.54 -35.21
CA GLY A 232 24.27 15.61 -36.65
C GLY A 232 24.58 16.97 -37.28
N SER A 233 24.39 18.07 -36.53
CA SER A 233 24.65 19.43 -37.02
C SER A 233 26.15 19.78 -37.01
N LYS A 234 26.89 19.30 -36.00
CA LYS A 234 28.33 19.56 -35.86
C LYS A 234 29.21 18.78 -36.84
N MET A 235 28.72 17.66 -37.36
CA MET A 235 29.42 16.91 -38.40
C MET A 235 29.21 17.49 -39.80
N ALA A 236 28.13 18.25 -40.05
CA ALA A 236 27.87 18.88 -41.34
C ALA A 236 28.74 20.14 -41.58
N GLU A 237 29.01 20.94 -40.54
CA GLU A 237 29.84 22.16 -40.66
C GLU A 237 31.35 21.88 -40.77
N ARG A 238 31.79 20.64 -40.59
CA ARG A 238 33.22 20.28 -40.58
C ARG A 238 33.74 19.76 -41.92
N TRP A 239 32.89 19.72 -42.96
CA TRP A 239 33.27 19.33 -44.33
C TRP A 239 33.32 20.51 -45.32
N GLU A 240 32.93 21.73 -44.91
CA GLU A 240 32.90 22.92 -45.78
C GLU A 240 33.90 24.03 -45.36
N ALA A 241 34.95 23.71 -44.60
CA ALA A 241 36.03 24.63 -44.25
C ALA A 241 37.39 24.15 -44.75
#